data_AF-A0A357C0S1-F1
#
_entry.id   AF-A0A357C0S1-F1
#
_cell.length_a   1.000
_cell.length_b   1.000
_cell.length_c   1.000
_cell.angle_alpha   90.00
_cell.angle_beta   90.00
_cell.angle_gamma   90.00
#
_symmetry.space_group_name_H-M   'P 1'
#
loop_
_entity.id
_entity.type
_entity.pdbx_description
1 polymer ?
#
loop_
_entity_poly.entity_id
_entity_poly.type
_entity_poly.pdbx_seq_one_letter_code
_entity_poly.pdbx_strand_id
1 'polypeptide(L)'
;MEITDFQKLIADKYLHRDKERGTAKTFMWFTEEVGELATVLAAETVSQQEKEAEFADVFAWLCTLANINDVDIEKACLDKYKHSSPKGFK
;
A
#
# COMPACT_ATOMS: atom_id res chain seq x y z
N MET A 1 -2.20 -13.55 9.11
CA MET A 1 -1.62 -13.23 7.81
C MET A 1 -0.56 -12.20 8.09
N GLU A 2 0.68 -12.51 7.76
CA GLU A 2 1.79 -11.54 7.88
C GLU A 2 1.74 -10.53 6.72
N ILE A 3 2.51 -9.44 6.81
CA ILE A 3 2.58 -8.43 5.74
C ILE A 3 3.03 -9.08 4.43
N THR A 4 4.02 -9.97 4.50
CA THR A 4 4.53 -10.71 3.34
C THR A 4 3.45 -11.57 2.67
N ASP A 5 2.56 -12.19 3.46
CA ASP A 5 1.49 -13.03 2.92
C ASP A 5 0.48 -12.19 2.13
N PHE A 6 0.12 -11.01 2.65
CA PHE A 6 -0.78 -10.09 1.96
C PHE A 6 -0.12 -9.54 0.68
N GLN A 7 1.16 -9.15 0.76
CA GLN A 7 1.89 -8.69 -0.42
C GLN A 7 1.92 -9.75 -1.54
N LYS A 8 2.13 -11.03 -1.18
CA LYS A 8 2.06 -12.16 -2.12
C LYS A 8 0.66 -12.36 -2.68
N LEU A 9 -0.38 -12.27 -1.87
CA LEU A 9 -1.77 -12.35 -2.32
C LEU A 9 -2.08 -11.31 -3.41
N ILE A 10 -1.58 -10.09 -3.26
CA ILE A 10 -1.71 -9.02 -4.26
C ILE A 10 -0.90 -9.38 -5.53
N ALA A 11 0.32 -9.86 -5.37
CA ALA A 11 1.16 -10.27 -6.50
C ALA A 11 0.51 -11.39 -7.33
N ASP A 12 0.02 -12.44 -6.67
CA ASP A 12 -0.59 -13.60 -7.32
C ASP A 12 -1.80 -13.22 -8.18
N LYS A 13 -2.52 -12.17 -7.78
CA LYS A 13 -3.71 -11.70 -8.50
C LYS A 13 -3.39 -10.75 -9.65
N TYR A 14 -2.44 -9.83 -9.47
CA TYR A 14 -2.36 -8.63 -10.33
C TYR A 14 -0.99 -8.39 -10.98
N LEU A 15 0.08 -9.04 -10.50
CA LEU A 15 1.47 -8.69 -10.83
C LEU A 15 1.76 -8.57 -12.33
N HIS A 16 1.21 -9.49 -13.14
CA HIS A 16 1.43 -9.48 -14.58
C HIS A 16 0.97 -8.16 -15.22
N ARG A 17 -0.28 -7.76 -14.93
CA ARG A 17 -0.88 -6.52 -15.47
C ARG A 17 -0.20 -5.28 -14.89
N ASP A 18 0.21 -5.34 -13.63
CA ASP A 18 0.86 -4.22 -12.96
C ASP A 18 2.25 -3.95 -13.52
N LYS A 19 2.99 -5.01 -13.88
CA LYS A 19 4.27 -4.88 -14.57
C LYS A 19 4.12 -4.28 -15.96
N GLU A 20 3.10 -4.67 -16.72
CA GLU A 20 2.78 -4.07 -18.02
C GLU A 20 2.40 -2.59 -17.91
N ARG A 21 1.67 -2.22 -16.85
CA ARG A 21 1.28 -0.83 -16.58
C ARG A 21 2.47 0.04 -16.16
N GLY A 22 3.40 -0.53 -15.40
CA GLY A 22 4.65 0.12 -14.97
C GLY A 22 4.49 1.12 -13.83
N THR A 23 5.59 1.44 -13.16
CA THR A 23 5.62 2.19 -11.90
C THR A 23 4.91 3.55 -11.96
N ALA A 24 5.15 4.35 -12.99
CA ALA A 24 4.57 5.70 -13.06
C ALA A 24 3.04 5.68 -13.10
N LYS A 25 2.44 4.78 -13.89
CA LYS A 25 0.98 4.65 -13.98
C LYS A 25 0.40 3.99 -12.74
N THR A 26 1.04 2.97 -12.19
CA THR A 26 0.63 2.34 -10.93
C THR A 26 0.65 3.34 -9.77
N PHE A 27 1.61 4.26 -9.76
CA PHE A 27 1.68 5.32 -8.75
C PHE A 27 0.47 6.28 -8.84
N MET A 28 -0.01 6.58 -10.04
CA MET A 28 -1.24 7.39 -10.21
C MET A 28 -2.46 6.72 -9.56
N TRP A 29 -2.62 5.40 -9.74
CA TRP A 29 -3.69 4.65 -9.06
C TRP A 29 -3.51 4.65 -7.55
N PHE A 30 -2.30 4.43 -7.05
CA PHE A 30 -2.03 4.56 -5.61
C PHE A 30 -2.41 5.95 -5.06
N THR A 31 -2.14 7.03 -5.80
CA THR A 31 -2.54 8.38 -5.36
C THR A 31 -4.05 8.63 -5.38
N GLU A 32 -4.77 7.97 -6.29
CA GLU A 32 -6.25 8.03 -6.37
C GLU A 32 -6.86 7.46 -5.09
N GLU A 33 -6.39 6.29 -4.67
CA GLU A 33 -6.85 5.56 -3.47
C GLU A 33 -6.52 6.31 -2.18
N VAL A 34 -5.39 7.02 -2.15
CA VAL A 34 -5.08 7.95 -1.06
C VAL A 34 -6.08 9.12 -1.03
N GLY A 35 -6.57 9.57 -2.19
CA GLY A 35 -7.62 10.57 -2.31
C GLY A 35 -9.00 10.07 -1.87
N GLU A 36 -9.34 8.83 -2.19
CA GLU A 36 -10.58 8.17 -1.72
C GLU A 36 -10.57 8.01 -0.20
N LEU A 37 -9.45 7.52 0.35
CA LEU A 37 -9.24 7.49 1.80
C LEU A 37 -9.37 8.89 2.43
N ALA A 38 -8.77 9.92 1.84
CA ALA A 38 -8.88 11.29 2.34
C ALA A 38 -10.34 11.78 2.35
N THR A 39 -11.11 11.42 1.32
CA THR A 39 -12.54 11.78 1.21
C THR A 39 -13.35 11.14 2.33
N VAL A 40 -13.16 9.84 2.54
CA VAL A 40 -13.84 9.08 3.60
C VAL A 40 -13.45 9.59 4.99
N LEU A 41 -12.19 9.95 5.21
CA LEU A 41 -11.73 10.52 6.48
C LEU A 41 -12.28 11.94 6.75
N ALA A 42 -12.54 12.73 5.71
CA ALA A 42 -13.09 14.08 5.83
C ALA A 42 -14.61 14.13 5.96
N ALA A 43 -15.32 13.03 5.69
CA ALA A 43 -16.77 12.97 5.74
C ALA A 43 -17.32 13.08 7.17
N GLU A 44 -18.38 13.89 7.36
CA GLU A 44 -19.07 14.02 8.65
C GLU A 44 -19.76 12.71 9.08
N THR A 45 -20.27 11.97 8.10
CA THR A 45 -20.91 10.67 8.29
C THR A 45 -20.39 9.70 7.24
N VAL A 46 -19.76 8.62 7.69
CA VAL A 46 -19.33 7.51 6.85
C VAL A 46 -19.30 6.25 7.69
N SER A 47 -19.62 5.10 7.09
CA SER A 47 -19.61 3.85 7.84
C SER A 47 -18.18 3.43 8.18
N GLN A 48 -18.04 2.65 9.26
CA GLN A 48 -16.76 2.03 9.60
C GLN A 48 -16.27 1.09 8.50
N GLN A 49 -17.19 0.43 7.79
CA GLN A 49 -16.90 -0.48 6.69
C GLN A 49 -16.28 0.25 5.49
N GLU A 50 -16.80 1.42 5.12
CA GLU A 50 -16.21 2.26 4.06
C GLU A 50 -14.80 2.71 4.44
N LYS A 51 -14.57 3.16 5.68
CA LYS A 51 -13.21 3.49 6.15
C LYS A 51 -12.25 2.31 6.00
N GLU A 52 -12.66 1.14 6.46
CA GLU A 52 -11.83 -0.07 6.40
C GLU A 52 -11.52 -0.49 4.96
N ALA A 53 -12.45 -0.30 4.03
CA ALA A 53 -12.22 -0.54 2.60
C ALA A 53 -11.10 0.36 2.06
N GLU A 54 -11.19 1.67 2.26
CA GLU A 54 -10.18 2.61 1.75
C GLU A 54 -8.78 2.38 2.36
N PHE A 55 -8.71 2.01 3.64
CA PHE A 55 -7.44 1.62 4.26
C PHE A 55 -6.85 0.36 3.62
N ALA A 56 -7.70 -0.62 3.30
CA ALA A 56 -7.28 -1.85 2.64
C ALA A 56 -6.80 -1.58 1.21
N ASP A 57 -7.48 -0.71 0.47
CA ASP A 57 -7.13 -0.39 -0.91
C ASP A 57 -5.81 0.40 -0.99
N VAL A 58 -5.62 1.41 -0.13
CA VAL A 58 -4.33 2.12 -0.03
C VAL A 58 -3.18 1.15 0.25
N PHE A 59 -3.38 0.17 1.15
CA PHE A 59 -2.37 -0.82 1.44
C PHE A 59 -2.14 -1.80 0.28
N ALA A 60 -3.20 -2.24 -0.40
CA ALA A 60 -3.11 -3.11 -1.57
C ALA A 60 -2.32 -2.46 -2.72
N TRP A 61 -2.54 -1.16 -2.95
CA TRP A 61 -1.83 -0.41 -3.96
C TRP A 61 -0.38 -0.11 -3.60
N LEU A 62 -0.08 0.07 -2.31
CA LEU A 62 1.30 0.12 -1.82
C LEU A 62 2.01 -1.21 -2.05
N CYS A 63 1.38 -2.35 -1.73
CA CYS A 63 1.90 -3.68 -2.05
C CYS A 63 2.10 -3.88 -3.55
N THR A 64 1.17 -3.38 -4.38
CA THR A 64 1.28 -3.42 -5.84
C THR A 64 2.53 -2.68 -6.33
N LEU A 65 2.78 -1.47 -5.82
CA LEU A 65 3.99 -0.71 -6.11
C LEU A 65 5.25 -1.44 -5.64
N ALA A 66 5.24 -2.01 -4.44
CA ALA A 66 6.37 -2.76 -3.92
C ALA A 66 6.70 -3.98 -4.81
N ASN A 67 5.67 -4.72 -5.23
CA ASN A 67 5.83 -5.90 -6.09
C ASN A 67 6.46 -5.59 -7.45
N ILE A 68 6.07 -4.49 -8.11
CA ILE A 68 6.63 -4.14 -9.42
C ILE A 68 8.00 -3.46 -9.34
N ASN A 69 8.45 -3.07 -8.14
CA ASN A 69 9.77 -2.50 -7.89
C ASN A 69 10.67 -3.45 -7.07
N ASP A 70 10.30 -4.73 -6.97
CA ASP A 70 11.06 -5.79 -6.28
C ASP A 70 11.40 -5.44 -4.81
N VAL A 71 10.46 -4.82 -4.10
CA VAL A 71 10.58 -4.44 -2.68
C VAL A 71 9.78 -5.41 -1.81
N ASP A 72 10.41 -5.99 -0.79
CA ASP A 72 9.74 -6.69 0.31
C ASP A 72 9.37 -5.68 1.40
N ILE A 73 8.07 -5.43 1.60
CA ILE A 73 7.59 -4.39 2.54
C ILE A 73 7.91 -4.77 3.98
N GLU A 74 7.70 -6.03 4.35
CA GLU A 74 7.90 -6.48 5.73
C GLU A 74 9.36 -6.33 6.13
N LYS A 75 10.27 -6.81 5.28
CA LYS A 75 11.71 -6.65 5.45
C LYS A 75 12.10 -5.17 5.51
N ALA A 76 11.61 -4.34 4.58
CA ALA A 76 11.91 -2.90 4.56
C ALA A 76 11.48 -2.19 5.86
N CYS A 77 10.32 -2.55 6.40
CA CYS A 77 9.81 -2.04 7.67
C CYS A 77 10.67 -2.49 8.86
N LEU A 78 11.03 -3.78 8.93
CA LEU A 78 11.88 -4.32 9.99
C LEU A 78 13.26 -3.66 9.99
N ASP A 79 13.89 -3.51 8.83
CA ASP A 79 15.20 -2.88 8.69
C ASP A 79 15.17 -1.40 9.16
N LYS A 80 14.10 -0.67 8.82
CA LYS A 80 13.96 0.77 9.11
C LYS A 80 13.51 1.10 10.52
N TYR A 81 12.65 0.29 11.13
CA TYR A 81 12.00 0.63 12.40
C TYR A 81 12.38 -0.29 13.56
N LYS A 82 12.83 -1.52 13.29
CA LYS A 82 13.19 -2.49 14.33
C LYS A 82 14.69 -2.60 14.54
N HIS A 83 15.49 -2.56 13.47
CA HIS A 83 16.95 -2.76 13.53
C HIS A 83 17.77 -1.46 13.52
N SER A 84 17.15 -0.33 13.16
CA SER A 84 17.74 0.99 13.30
C SER A 84 16.90 1.81 14.28
N SER A 85 17.50 2.25 15.40
CA SER A 85 16.90 3.33 16.18
C SER A 85 16.71 4.50 15.22
N PRO A 86 15.49 5.05 15.05
CA PRO A 86 15.31 6.14 14.13
C PRO A 86 16.14 7.33 14.63
N LYS A 87 17.23 7.66 13.93
CA LYS A 87 17.69 9.05 13.89
C LYS A 87 16.73 9.80 12.99
N GLY A 88 15.49 9.92 13.45
CA GLY A 88 14.46 10.71 12.80
C GLY A 88 14.48 12.11 13.36
N PHE A 89 15.30 12.98 12.78
CA PHE A 89 14.92 14.38 12.65
C PHE A 89 13.92 14.45 11.49
N LYS A 90 12.69 14.82 11.80
CA LYS A 90 11.81 15.65 10.97
C LYS A 90 10.70 16.18 11.87
#